data_AF-A0A2N5ABB0-F1
#
_entry.id   AF-A0A2N5ABB0-F1
#
_cell.length_a   1.000
_cell.length_b   1.000
_cell.length_c   1.000
_cell.angle_alpha   90.00
_cell.angle_beta   90.00
_cell.angle_gamma   90.00
#
_symmetry.space_group_name_H-M   'P 1'
#
loop_
_entity.id
_entity.type
_entity.pdbx_description
1 polymer ?
#
loop_
_entity_poly.entity_id
_entity_poly.type
_entity_poly.pdbx_seq_one_letter_code
_entity_poly.pdbx_strand_id
1 'polypeptide(L)'
;MKWRYSLRWKLPHRPCPGPLELVSVVVEAGQAAPEEVMSCWVAGAGYAVCVDFLDERQIKRWSDERKAAARHRNLVRRINR
;
A
#
# COMPACT_ATOMS: atom_id res chain seq x y z
N MET A 1 2.86 -0.80 -16.97
CA MET A 1 2.82 -1.22 -15.54
C MET A 1 1.49 -0.74 -15.01
N LYS A 2 0.70 -1.59 -14.36
CA LYS A 2 -0.66 -1.22 -13.96
C LYS A 2 -0.73 -0.95 -12.47
N TRP A 3 -1.50 0.05 -12.08
CA TRP A 3 -1.83 0.31 -10.69
C TRP A 3 -3.30 0.01 -10.46
N ARG A 4 -3.65 -0.35 -9.24
CA ARG A 4 -5.03 -0.57 -8.84
C ARG A 4 -5.39 0.41 -7.76
N TYR A 5 -6.37 1.26 -8.04
CA TYR A 5 -7.01 2.09 -7.04
C TYR A 5 -8.19 1.32 -6.45
N SER A 6 -8.31 1.31 -5.12
CA SER A 6 -9.41 0.66 -4.42
C SER A 6 -9.90 1.51 -3.26
N LEU A 7 -11.19 1.46 -2.97
CA LEU A 7 -11.77 2.10 -1.79
C LEU A 7 -12.05 1.05 -0.72
N ARG A 8 -11.23 1.04 0.34
CA ARG A 8 -11.21 -0.04 1.35
C ARG A 8 -11.53 0.46 2.74
N TRP A 9 -12.21 -0.35 3.54
CA TRP A 9 -12.44 -0.08 4.95
C TRP A 9 -11.10 -0.05 5.71
N LYS A 10 -10.84 1.04 6.44
CA LYS A 10 -9.57 1.25 7.17
C LYS A 10 -9.75 1.70 8.61
N LEU A 11 -10.95 1.57 9.18
CA LEU A 11 -11.17 1.82 10.61
C LEU A 11 -11.10 0.49 11.39
N PRO A 12 -9.95 0.15 12.01
CA PRO A 12 -9.80 -1.13 12.72
C PRO A 12 -10.63 -1.22 14.00
N HIS A 13 -11.00 -0.07 14.59
CA HIS A 13 -11.71 0.00 15.87
C HIS A 13 -13.23 -0.02 15.72
N ARG A 14 -13.76 -0.06 14.49
CA ARG A 14 -15.19 -0.19 14.22
C ARG A 14 -15.46 -1.35 13.27
N PRO A 15 -16.55 -2.11 13.47
CA PRO A 15 -16.97 -3.09 12.50
C PRO A 15 -17.28 -2.41 11.17
N CYS A 16 -16.92 -3.08 10.07
CA CYS A 16 -17.21 -2.57 8.74
C CYS A 16 -18.74 -2.56 8.53
N PRO A 17 -19.34 -1.43 8.13
CA PRO A 17 -20.78 -1.32 7.93
C PRO A 17 -21.28 -2.04 6.67
N GLY A 18 -20.38 -2.57 5.84
CA GLY A 18 -20.70 -3.21 4.57
C GLY A 18 -19.51 -3.97 3.98
N PRO A 19 -19.33 -3.96 2.66
CA PRO A 19 -18.18 -4.59 2.00
C PRO A 19 -16.84 -3.99 2.44
N LEU A 20 -15.80 -4.81 2.60
CA LEU A 20 -14.46 -4.33 2.94
C LEU A 20 -13.80 -3.53 1.79
N GLU A 21 -14.21 -3.77 0.55
CA GLU A 21 -13.79 -3.07 -0.65
C GLU A 21 -15.05 -2.68 -1.43
N LEU A 22 -15.25 -1.38 -1.66
CA LEU A 22 -16.45 -0.85 -2.33
C LEU A 22 -16.27 -0.79 -3.84
N VAL A 23 -15.07 -0.42 -4.29
CA VAL A 23 -14.73 -0.29 -5.70
C VAL A 23 -13.25 -0.56 -5.88
N SER A 24 -12.89 -1.18 -7.01
CA SER A 24 -11.52 -1.40 -7.44
C SER A 24 -11.41 -1.19 -8.95
N VAL A 25 -10.50 -0.30 -9.35
CA VAL A 25 -10.26 0.05 -10.75
C VAL A 25 -8.77 -0.08 -11.05
N VAL A 26 -8.45 -0.73 -12.17
CA VAL A 26 -7.08 -0.87 -12.65
C VAL A 26 -6.82 0.19 -13.71
N VAL A 27 -5.76 0.96 -13.52
CA VAL A 27 -5.32 2.02 -14.44
C VAL A 27 -3.87 1.85 -14.84
N GLU A 28 -3.47 2.59 -15.87
CA GLU A 28 -2.07 2.71 -16.24
C GLU A 28 -1.29 3.46 -15.14
N ALA A 29 -0.05 3.03 -14.91
CA ALA A 29 0.82 3.61 -13.90
C ALA A 29 0.98 5.12 -14.08
N GLY A 30 0.95 5.86 -12.97
CA GLY A 30 1.10 7.32 -12.98
C GLY A 30 -0.19 8.09 -13.20
N GLN A 31 -1.31 7.42 -13.52
CA GLN A 31 -2.59 8.11 -13.59
C GLN A 31 -3.12 8.50 -12.21
N ALA A 32 -3.88 9.61 -12.18
CA ALA A 32 -4.59 10.08 -11.00
C ALA A 32 -5.67 9.08 -10.56
N ALA A 33 -6.21 9.29 -9.36
CA ALA A 33 -7.29 8.46 -8.85
C ALA A 33 -8.51 8.53 -9.79
N PRO A 34 -9.04 7.37 -10.25
CA PRO A 34 -10.18 7.33 -11.17
C PRO A 34 -11.44 7.95 -10.56
N GLU A 35 -12.28 8.53 -11.40
CA GLU A 35 -13.53 9.17 -10.98
C GLU A 35 -14.50 8.17 -10.32
N GLU A 36 -14.49 6.91 -10.77
CA GLU A 36 -15.27 5.83 -10.17
C GLU A 36 -14.88 5.54 -8.71
N VAL A 37 -13.61 5.79 -8.35
CA VAL A 37 -13.14 5.63 -6.96
C VAL A 37 -13.44 6.89 -6.15
N MET A 38 -13.23 8.06 -6.76
CA MET A 38 -13.41 9.35 -6.08
C MET A 38 -14.88 9.69 -5.84
N SER A 39 -15.79 9.30 -6.75
CA SER A 39 -17.24 9.50 -6.61
C SER A 39 -17.83 8.67 -5.45
N CYS A 40 -17.26 7.50 -5.16
CA CYS A 40 -17.64 6.69 -4.00
C CYS A 40 -16.99 7.15 -2.69
N TRP A 41 -15.97 8.01 -2.74
CA TRP A 41 -15.24 8.43 -1.55
C TRP A 41 -16.00 9.51 -0.79
N VAL A 42 -16.23 9.27 0.50
CA VAL A 42 -16.90 10.20 1.41
C VAL A 42 -16.01 10.46 2.62
N ALA A 43 -15.75 11.74 2.89
CA ALA A 43 -14.95 12.15 4.04
C ALA A 43 -15.57 11.65 5.36
N GLY A 44 -14.75 11.06 6.23
CA GLY A 44 -15.19 10.54 7.52
C GLY A 44 -15.98 9.22 7.48
N ALA A 45 -16.27 8.66 6.29
CA ALA A 45 -17.00 7.40 6.18
C ALA A 45 -16.20 6.16 6.61
N GLY A 46 -14.89 6.29 6.86
CA GLY A 46 -14.02 5.20 7.33
C GLY A 46 -13.39 4.34 6.23
N TYR A 47 -13.75 4.61 4.98
CA TYR A 47 -13.10 4.04 3.80
C TYR A 47 -11.96 4.94 3.32
N ALA A 48 -10.85 4.34 2.90
CA ALA A 48 -9.68 5.04 2.38
C ALA A 48 -9.37 4.58 0.95
N VAL A 49 -8.96 5.54 0.12
CA VAL A 49 -8.42 5.27 -1.21
C VAL A 49 -7.03 4.65 -1.05
N CYS A 50 -6.86 3.43 -1.56
CA CYS A 50 -5.63 2.66 -1.53
C CYS A 50 -5.10 2.47 -2.95
N VAL A 51 -3.79 2.56 -3.13
CA VAL A 51 -3.12 2.29 -4.41
C VAL A 51 -2.24 1.05 -4.26
N ASP A 52 -2.55 0.01 -5.03
CA ASP A 52 -1.72 -1.18 -5.13
C ASP A 52 -0.93 -1.16 -6.44
N PHE A 53 0.38 -1.34 -6.33
CA PHE A 53 1.26 -1.49 -7.48
C PHE A 53 1.22 -2.94 -7.96
N LEU A 54 0.56 -3.20 -9.09
CA LEU A 54 0.52 -4.52 -9.72
C LEU A 54 1.83 -4.74 -10.48
N ASP A 55 2.92 -4.84 -9.74
CA ASP A 55 4.20 -5.27 -10.30
C ASP A 55 4.28 -6.80 -10.23
N GLU A 56 4.58 -7.44 -11.36
CA GLU A 56 4.80 -8.88 -11.43
C GLU A 56 6.19 -9.26 -10.90
N ARG A 57 7.02 -8.28 -10.53
CA ARG A 57 8.34 -8.54 -9.97
C ARG A 57 8.22 -9.40 -8.72
N GLN A 58 8.86 -10.57 -8.78
CA GLN A 58 8.99 -11.45 -7.65
C GLN A 58 9.58 -10.70 -6.44
N ILE A 59 8.93 -10.80 -5.29
CA ILE A 59 9.42 -10.19 -4.05
C ILE A 59 10.81 -10.73 -3.76
N LYS A 60 11.83 -9.88 -3.93
CA LYS A 60 13.22 -10.27 -3.66
C LYS A 60 13.46 -10.32 -2.16
N ARG A 61 13.23 -11.48 -1.57
CA ARG A 61 13.55 -11.74 -0.16
C ARG A 61 15.05 -11.64 0.04
N TRP A 62 15.46 -10.94 1.09
CA TRP A 62 16.86 -10.89 1.45
C TRP A 62 17.28 -12.22 2.07
N SER A 63 18.46 -12.71 1.67
CA SER A 63 19.13 -13.78 2.40
C SER A 63 19.50 -13.30 3.80
N ASP A 64 19.69 -14.24 4.72
CA ASP A 64 19.99 -13.89 6.10
C ASP A 64 21.38 -13.23 6.23
N GLU A 65 22.35 -13.59 5.38
CA GLU A 65 23.65 -12.93 5.31
C GLU A 65 23.50 -11.47 4.91
N ARG A 66 22.65 -11.18 3.90
CA ARG A 66 22.39 -9.79 3.48
C ARG A 66 21.71 -8.97 4.56
N LYS A 67 20.78 -9.57 5.32
CA LYS A 67 20.15 -8.91 6.48
C LYS A 67 21.19 -8.63 7.56
N ALA A 68 22.03 -9.60 7.90
CA ALA A 68 23.09 -9.46 8.89
C ALA A 68 24.08 -8.35 8.52
N ALA A 69 24.54 -8.33 7.27
CA ALA A 69 25.45 -7.30 6.76
C ALA A 69 24.86 -5.89 6.84
N ALA A 70 23.56 -5.72 6.56
CA ALA A 70 22.91 -4.41 6.73
C ALA A 70 22.78 -4.00 8.20
N ARG A 71 22.44 -4.93 9.10
CA ARG A 71 22.41 -4.66 10.54
C ARG A 71 23.78 -4.22 11.06
N HIS A 72 24.84 -4.92 10.66
CA HIS A 72 26.21 -4.58 11.04
C HIS A 72 26.60 -3.18 10.54
N ARG A 73 26.35 -2.85 9.27
CA ARG A 73 26.61 -1.51 8.72
C ARG A 73 25.87 -0.40 9.47
N ASN A 74 24.60 -0.65 9.81
CA ASN A 74 23.80 0.32 10.56
C ASN A 74 24.31 0.49 12.00
N LEU A 75 24.76 -0.58 12.65
CA LEU A 75 25.38 -0.54 13.97
C LEU A 75 26.65 0.30 13.95
N VAL A 76 27.57 0.01 13.03
CA VAL A 76 28.83 0.76 12.86
C VAL A 76 28.56 2.25 12.65
N ARG A 77 27.58 2.61 11.81
CA ARG A 77 27.19 4.02 11.61
C ARG A 77 26.66 4.70 12.86
N ARG A 78 25.98 3.97 13.75
CA ARG A 78 25.44 4.53 15.00
C ARG A 78 26.51 4.74 16.05
N ILE A 79 27.50 3.83 16.09
CA ILE A 79 28.63 3.92 17.02
C ILE A 79 29.59 5.03 16.60
N ASN A 80 29.81 5.20 15.30
CA ASN A 80 30.74 6.20 14.75
C ASN A 80 30.08 7.57 14.49
N ARG A 81 28.95 7.86 15.14
CA ARG A 81 28.27 9.18 15.10
C ARG A 81 28.49 9.88 16.42
#